data_AF-A0A1W9GHB7-F1
#
_entry.id   AF-A0A1W9GHB7-F1
#
_cell.length_a   1.000
_cell.length_b   1.000
_cell.length_c   1.000
_cell.angle_alpha   90.00
_cell.angle_beta   90.00
_cell.angle_gamma   90.00
#
_symmetry.space_group_name_H-M   'P 1'
#
loop_
_entity.id
_entity.type
_entity.pdbx_description
1 polymer ?
#
loop_
_entity_poly.entity_id
_entity_poly.type
_entity_poly.pdbx_seq_one_letter_code
_entity_poly.pdbx_strand_id
1 'polypeptide(L)'
;MTTPISIENELKQLGEKIEHLSKVIAWHTAKRDWRKRLLKLADSIAQLDFKGPQWKAKSHAVKVTIKEQSDLDVAEAELTLALELKHAYDKQVFTTLGRNKSIGNAYNWGH
;
A
#
# COMPACT_ATOMS: atom_id res chain seq x y z
N MET A 1 -20.02 28.74 -4.21
CA MET A 1 -20.63 27.93 -5.27
C MET A 1 -19.55 27.05 -5.88
N THR A 2 -19.76 25.74 -5.94
CA THR A 2 -18.86 24.81 -6.63
C THR A 2 -19.07 24.99 -8.13
N THR A 3 -18.06 25.50 -8.84
CA THR A 3 -18.11 25.71 -10.29
C THR A 3 -17.52 24.50 -11.02
N PRO A 4 -17.87 24.23 -12.29
CA PRO A 4 -17.28 23.15 -13.08
C PRO A 4 -15.74 23.18 -13.07
N ILE A 5 -15.14 24.37 -13.20
CA ILE A 5 -13.69 24.59 -13.14
C ILE A 5 -13.09 24.16 -11.78
N SER A 6 -13.79 24.44 -10.68
CA SER A 6 -13.32 24.02 -9.34
C SER A 6 -13.30 22.49 -9.17
N ILE A 7 -14.21 21.78 -9.84
CA ILE A 7 -14.30 20.31 -9.82
C ILE A 7 -13.21 19.69 -10.69
N GLU A 8 -12.93 20.26 -11.87
CA GLU A 8 -11.81 19.83 -12.71
C GLU A 8 -10.47 19.98 -12.00
N ASN A 9 -10.26 21.10 -11.30
CA ASN A 9 -9.06 21.30 -10.49
C ASN A 9 -8.95 20.29 -9.34
N GLU A 10 -10.05 19.97 -8.66
CA GLU A 10 -10.08 18.94 -7.60
C GLU A 10 -9.75 17.56 -8.17
N LEU A 11 -10.33 17.19 -9.31
CA LEU A 11 -10.05 15.91 -9.99
C LEU A 11 -8.59 15.82 -10.43
N LYS A 12 -8.02 16.92 -10.93
CA LYS A 12 -6.59 16.98 -11.29
C LYS A 12 -5.70 16.74 -10.08
N GLN A 13 -5.96 17.44 -8.97
CA GLN A 13 -5.20 17.25 -7.72
C GLN A 13 -5.32 15.83 -7.16
N LEU A 14 -6.50 15.21 -7.27
CA LEU A 14 -6.70 13.81 -6.87
C LEU A 14 -5.92 12.86 -7.79
N GLY A 15 -5.90 13.11 -9.10
CA GLY A 15 -5.10 12.35 -10.06
C GLY A 15 -3.60 12.37 -9.74
N GLU A 16 -3.05 13.55 -9.45
CA GLU A 16 -1.64 13.71 -9.06
C GLU A 16 -1.33 12.94 -7.76
N LYS A 17 -2.22 12.97 -6.77
CA LYS A 17 -2.08 12.19 -5.52
C LYS A 17 -2.11 10.68 -5.76
N ILE A 18 -3.01 10.20 -6.62
CA ILE A 18 -3.11 8.77 -6.97
C ILE A 18 -1.86 8.30 -7.71
N GLU A 19 -1.32 9.11 -8.63
CA GLU A 19 -0.08 8.79 -9.34
C GLU A 19 1.11 8.71 -8.37
N HIS A 20 1.26 9.70 -7.49
CA HIS A 20 2.29 9.68 -6.46
C HIS A 20 2.16 8.44 -5.57
N LEU A 21 0.95 8.14 -5.10
CA LEU A 21 0.70 7.00 -4.24
C LEU A 21 0.97 5.66 -4.95
N SER A 22 0.75 5.58 -6.26
CA SER A 22 1.10 4.40 -7.05
C SER A 22 2.62 4.13 -7.03
N LYS A 23 3.45 5.18 -7.09
CA LYS A 23 4.91 5.07 -6.94
C LYS A 23 5.30 4.62 -5.52
N VAL A 24 4.61 5.15 -4.50
CA VAL A 24 4.80 4.74 -3.09
C VAL A 24 4.43 3.28 -2.88
N ILE A 25 3.30 2.81 -3.43
CA ILE A 25 2.89 1.39 -3.39
C ILE A 25 3.93 0.49 -4.06
N ALA A 26 4.45 0.88 -5.22
CA ALA A 26 5.49 0.12 -5.90
C ALA A 26 6.76 -0.01 -5.03
N TRP A 27 7.17 1.09 -4.38
CA TRP A 27 8.28 1.09 -3.42
C TRP A 27 8.04 0.14 -2.23
N HIS A 28 6.89 0.23 -1.56
CA HIS A 28 6.58 -0.65 -0.42
C HIS A 28 6.43 -2.12 -0.85
N THR A 29 5.94 -2.38 -2.06
CA THR A 29 5.90 -3.73 -2.64
C THR A 29 7.32 -4.29 -2.79
N ALA A 30 8.24 -3.50 -3.37
CA ALA A 30 9.63 -3.89 -3.51
C ALA A 30 10.32 -4.08 -2.14
N LYS A 31 10.05 -3.20 -1.16
CA LYS A 31 10.53 -3.31 0.21
C LYS A 31 10.07 -4.62 0.86
N ARG A 32 8.77 -4.95 0.78
CA ARG A 32 8.21 -6.21 1.27
C ARG A 32 8.90 -7.42 0.65
N ASP A 33 9.03 -7.43 -0.68
CA ASP A 33 9.61 -8.57 -1.39
C ASP A 33 11.09 -8.76 -1.05
N TRP A 34 11.82 -7.66 -0.86
CA TRP A 34 13.19 -7.69 -0.36
C TRP A 34 13.26 -8.26 1.06
N ARG A 35 12.39 -7.81 1.98
CA ARG A 35 12.33 -8.34 3.35
C ARG A 35 11.96 -9.82 3.39
N LYS A 36 11.05 -10.28 2.53
CA LYS A 36 10.73 -11.72 2.37
C LYS A 36 11.97 -12.53 1.96
N ARG A 37 12.81 -12.01 1.07
CA ARG A 37 14.06 -12.68 0.68
C ARG A 37 15.06 -12.71 1.82
N LEU A 38 15.22 -11.62 2.56
CA LEU A 38 16.11 -11.56 3.72
C LEU A 38 15.71 -12.53 4.82
N LEU A 39 14.42 -12.60 5.16
CA LEU A 39 13.92 -13.56 6.14
C LEU A 39 14.22 -15.00 5.73
N LYS A 40 13.94 -15.37 4.47
CA LYS A 40 14.25 -16.72 3.96
C LYS A 40 15.75 -17.05 4.03
N LEU A 41 16.60 -16.07 3.74
CA LEU A 41 18.05 -16.22 3.82
C LEU A 41 18.49 -16.42 5.27
N ALA A 42 18.01 -15.56 6.19
CA ALA A 42 18.30 -15.63 7.61
C ALA A 42 17.82 -16.96 8.22
N ASP A 43 16.62 -17.42 7.87
CA ASP A 43 16.07 -18.71 8.30
C ASP A 43 16.96 -19.88 7.85
N SER A 44 17.43 -19.83 6.60
CA SER A 44 18.30 -20.87 6.04
C SER A 44 19.65 -20.90 6.76
N ILE A 45 20.26 -19.74 6.97
CA ILE A 45 21.53 -19.61 7.71
C ILE A 45 21.36 -20.12 9.15
N ALA A 46 20.32 -19.70 9.85
CA ALA A 46 20.07 -20.13 11.22
C ALA A 46 19.81 -21.64 11.35
N GLN A 47 19.21 -22.27 10.34
CA GLN A 47 19.08 -23.74 10.31
C GLN A 47 20.41 -24.45 10.06
N LEU A 48 21.28 -23.91 9.20
CA LEU A 48 22.59 -24.50 8.89
C LEU A 48 23.61 -24.33 10.03
N ASP A 49 23.54 -23.21 10.75
CA ASP A 49 24.42 -22.94 11.89
C ASP A 49 24.04 -23.74 13.13
N PHE A 50 22.80 -24.25 13.19
CA PHE A 50 22.31 -25.03 14.32
C PHE A 50 23.05 -26.36 14.48
N LYS A 51 23.72 -26.55 15.63
CA LYS A 51 24.50 -27.77 15.94
C LYS A 51 23.75 -28.80 16.79
N GLY A 52 22.48 -28.55 17.13
CA GLY A 52 21.67 -29.45 17.96
C GLY A 52 20.91 -30.52 17.16
N PRO A 53 19.98 -31.24 17.80
CA PRO A 53 19.16 -32.26 17.13
C PRO A 53 18.34 -31.68 15.97
N GLN A 54 18.45 -32.25 14.76
CA GLN A 54 17.88 -31.70 13.53
C GLN A 54 16.40 -31.27 13.63
N TRP A 55 15.59 -32.01 14.39
CA TRP A 55 14.17 -31.71 14.61
C TRP A 55 13.91 -30.38 15.35
N LYS A 56 14.91 -29.81 16.04
CA LYS A 56 14.85 -28.49 16.69
C LYS A 56 15.33 -27.33 15.80
N ALA A 57 16.00 -27.61 14.67
CA ALA A 57 16.65 -26.57 13.85
C ALA A 57 15.66 -25.49 13.38
N LYS A 58 14.46 -25.89 12.93
CA LYS A 58 13.41 -24.95 12.50
C LYS A 58 12.92 -24.06 13.65
N SER A 59 12.70 -24.64 14.83
CA SER A 59 12.26 -23.88 16.01
C SER A 59 13.33 -22.90 16.48
N HIS A 60 14.61 -23.27 16.37
CA HIS A 60 15.71 -22.36 16.65
C HIS A 60 15.75 -21.21 15.64
N ALA A 61 15.68 -21.52 14.34
CA ALA A 61 15.70 -20.51 13.28
C ALA A 61 14.61 -19.45 13.48
N VAL A 62 13.36 -19.87 13.71
CA VAL A 62 12.24 -18.97 14.01
C VAL A 62 12.51 -18.04 15.20
N LYS A 63 13.23 -18.50 16.23
CA LYS A 63 13.58 -17.67 17.39
C LYS A 63 14.68 -16.65 17.08
N VAL A 64 15.60 -16.99 16.20
CA VAL A 64 16.73 -16.13 15.83
C VAL A 64 16.30 -15.09 14.80
N THR A 65 15.34 -15.41 13.94
CA THR A 65 14.86 -14.54 12.85
C THR A 65 13.65 -13.68 13.19
N ILE A 66 13.30 -13.54 14.48
CA ILE A 66 12.17 -12.71 14.95
C ILE A 66 12.29 -11.27 14.46
N LYS A 67 13.52 -10.73 14.42
CA LYS A 67 13.76 -9.37 13.95
C LYS A 67 13.42 -9.22 12.47
N GLU A 68 13.90 -10.14 11.64
CA GLU A 68 13.63 -10.17 10.20
C GLU A 68 12.14 -10.36 9.90
N GLN A 69 11.45 -11.18 10.71
CA GLN A 69 9.99 -11.32 10.63
C GLN A 69 9.29 -10.01 11.00
N SER A 70 9.70 -9.36 12.09
CA SER A 70 9.12 -8.08 12.52
C SER A 70 9.31 -6.98 11.47
N ASP A 71 10.48 -6.92 10.85
CA ASP A 71 10.78 -5.98 9.76
C ASP A 71 9.91 -6.25 8.51
N LEU A 72 9.58 -7.53 8.25
CA LEU A 72 8.66 -7.90 7.19
C LEU A 72 7.22 -7.47 7.54
N ASP A 73 6.78 -7.73 8.76
CA ASP A 73 5.42 -7.37 9.22
C ASP A 73 5.20 -5.85 9.12
N VAL A 74 6.21 -5.05 9.49
CA VAL A 74 6.17 -3.58 9.31
C VAL A 74 6.05 -3.21 7.83
N ALA A 75 6.84 -3.84 6.95
CA ALA A 75 6.76 -3.56 5.51
C ALA A 75 5.41 -3.94 4.90
N GLU A 76 4.77 -5.02 5.40
CA GLU A 76 3.42 -5.40 4.99
C GLU A 76 2.36 -4.42 5.50
N ALA A 77 2.46 -3.96 6.74
CA ALA A 77 1.57 -2.93 7.29
C ALA A 77 1.66 -1.60 6.53
N GLU A 78 2.87 -1.14 6.20
CA GLU A 78 3.08 0.06 5.38
C GLU A 78 2.44 -0.08 4.00
N LEU A 79 2.58 -1.24 3.35
CA LEU A 79 1.96 -1.50 2.05
C LEU A 79 0.43 -1.49 2.14
N THR A 80 -0.14 -2.14 3.15
CA THR A 80 -1.59 -2.14 3.38
C THR A 80 -2.11 -0.72 3.56
N LEU A 81 -1.45 0.09 4.38
CA LEU A 81 -1.84 1.49 4.61
C LEU A 81 -1.80 2.31 3.32
N ALA A 82 -0.78 2.12 2.48
CA ALA A 82 -0.69 2.79 1.18
C ALA A 82 -1.83 2.36 0.22
N LEU A 83 -2.22 1.08 0.23
CA LEU A 83 -3.34 0.56 -0.56
C LEU A 83 -4.68 1.11 -0.08
N GLU A 84 -4.91 1.15 1.23
CA GLU A 84 -6.13 1.72 1.83
C GLU A 84 -6.27 3.20 1.50
N LEU A 85 -5.17 3.97 1.58
CA LEU A 85 -5.17 5.38 1.21
C LEU A 85 -5.50 5.57 -0.28
N LYS A 86 -5.05 4.66 -1.15
CA LYS A 86 -5.37 4.70 -2.58
C LYS A 86 -6.86 4.47 -2.80
N HIS A 87 -7.43 3.46 -2.13
CA HIS A 87 -8.87 3.21 -2.18
C HIS A 87 -9.70 4.40 -1.67
N ALA A 88 -9.22 5.11 -0.64
CA ALA A 88 -9.86 6.33 -0.16
C ALA A 88 -9.86 7.43 -1.22
N TYR A 89 -8.75 7.64 -1.92
CA TYR A 89 -8.68 8.61 -3.03
C TYR A 89 -9.53 8.19 -4.23
N ASP A 90 -9.54 6.91 -4.61
CA ASP A 90 -10.40 6.40 -5.68
C ASP A 90 -11.87 6.67 -5.36
N LYS A 91 -12.31 6.43 -4.11
CA LYS A 91 -13.67 6.75 -3.64
C LYS A 91 -13.96 8.26 -3.71
N GLN A 92 -12.98 9.10 -3.39
CA GLN A 92 -13.13 10.56 -3.49
C GLN A 92 -13.30 10.99 -4.96
N VAL A 93 -12.53 10.42 -5.89
CA VAL A 93 -12.68 10.67 -7.34
C VAL A 93 -14.09 10.32 -7.81
N PHE A 94 -14.62 9.14 -7.46
CA PHE A 94 -15.99 8.76 -7.82
C PHE A 94 -17.04 9.72 -7.24
N THR A 95 -16.85 10.16 -6.00
CA THR A 95 -17.75 11.11 -5.33
C THR A 95 -17.74 12.46 -6.06
N THR A 96 -16.55 12.96 -6.41
CA THR A 96 -16.38 14.24 -7.11
C THR A 96 -16.91 14.19 -8.55
N LEU A 97 -16.73 13.08 -9.26
CA LEU A 97 -17.38 12.83 -10.56
C LEU A 97 -18.91 12.80 -10.46
N GLY A 98 -19.45 12.16 -9.43
CA GLY A 98 -20.89 12.15 -9.15
C GLY A 98 -21.45 13.56 -8.94
N ARG A 99 -20.72 14.40 -8.19
CA ARG A 99 -21.05 15.83 -8.02
C ARG A 99 -21.04 16.58 -9.36
N ASN A 100 -20.03 16.37 -10.20
CA ASN A 100 -19.95 16.99 -11.53
C ASN A 100 -21.19 16.69 -12.37
N LYS A 101 -21.59 15.40 -12.44
CA LYS A 101 -22.79 14.96 -13.18
C LYS A 101 -24.06 15.62 -12.66
N SER A 102 -24.21 15.74 -11.33
CA SER A 102 -25.38 16.40 -10.73
C SER A 102 -25.45 17.90 -11.04
N ILE A 103 -24.30 18.58 -11.07
CA ILE A 103 -24.21 20.01 -11.42
C ILE A 103 -24.49 20.22 -12.90
N GLY A 104 -23.93 19.39 -13.78
CA GLY A 104 -24.23 19.44 -15.22
C GLY A 104 -25.73 19.27 -15.51
N ASN A 105 -26.41 18.36 -14.79
CA ASN A 105 -27.86 18.21 -14.90
C ASN A 105 -28.63 19.42 -14.37
N ALA A 106 -28.23 20.01 -13.24
CA ALA A 106 -28.88 21.20 -12.67
C ALA A 106 -28.75 22.43 -13.58
N TYR A 107 -27.60 22.61 -14.25
CA TYR A 107 -27.40 23.67 -15.23
C TYR A 107 -28.17 23.43 -16.53
N ASN A 108 -28.34 22.16 -16.96
CA ASN A 108 -29.12 21.83 -18.16
C ASN A 108 -30.64 21.89 -17.97
N TRP A 109 -31.14 21.85 -16.73
CA TRP A 109 -32.58 21.95 -16.40
C TRP A 109 -33.02 23.36 -16.00
N GLY A 110 -32.08 24.31 -15.94
CA GLY A 110 -32.33 25.73 -15.67
C GLY A 110 -32.54 26.59 -16.93
N HIS A 111 -32.62 25.96 -18.11
CA HIS A 111 -32.86 26.59 -19.41
C HIS A 111 -34.05 25.93 -20.13
#